data_AF-A0A820I1W0-F1
#
_entry.id   AF-A0A820I1W0-F1
#
_cell.length_a   1.000
_cell.length_b   1.000
_cell.length_c   1.000
_cell.angle_alpha   90.00
_cell.angle_beta   90.00
_cell.angle_gamma   90.00
#
_symmetry.space_group_name_H-M   'P 1'
#
loop_
_entity.id
_entity.type
_entity.pdbx_description
1 polymer ?
#
loop_
_entity_poly.entity_id
_entity_poly.type
_entity_poly.pdbx_seq_one_letter_code
_entity_poly.pdbx_strand_id
1 'polypeptide(L)'
;MIRETNTVIGTRKDRTKWDYAKLNNILLKINTKLNGINSILKVHDIINRFFSHGHRIMYVGADLSHPAPSSGSQPSIVAVVASADDVPNRYFKEIYQQQRPASAAGESR
;
A
#
# COMPACT_ATOMS: atom_id res chain seq x y z
N MET A 1 6.99 9.32 16.78
CA MET A 1 7.82 9.58 15.59
C MET A 1 7.87 8.31 14.76
N ILE A 2 7.23 8.29 13.58
CA ILE A 2 7.29 7.15 12.65
C ILE A 2 8.71 7.11 12.07
N ARG A 3 9.39 5.96 12.13
CA ARG A 3 10.72 5.79 11.55
C ARG A 3 10.57 5.26 10.13
N GLU A 4 10.98 6.03 9.13
CA GLU A 4 11.06 5.57 7.75
C GLU A 4 12.32 4.73 7.55
N THR A 5 12.15 3.46 7.18
CA THR A 5 13.27 2.54 6.93
C THR A 5 13.16 1.93 5.54
N ASN A 6 14.29 1.72 4.86
CA ASN A 6 14.37 0.94 3.63
C ASN A 6 15.35 -0.21 3.84
N THR A 7 14.93 -1.42 3.49
CA THR A 7 15.75 -2.63 3.62
C THR A 7 16.01 -3.20 2.23
N VAL A 8 17.26 -3.57 1.96
CA VAL A 8 17.67 -4.25 0.73
C VAL A 8 18.31 -5.57 1.10
N ILE A 9 17.84 -6.66 0.49
CA ILE A 9 18.42 -8.00 0.68
C ILE A 9 19.62 -8.12 -0.25
N GLY A 10 20.79 -8.42 0.31
CA GLY A 10 21.97 -8.78 -0.46
C GLY A 10 22.19 -10.29 -0.39
N THR A 11 22.19 -10.98 -1.54
CA THR A 11 22.62 -12.39 -1.56
C THR A 11 24.14 -12.46 -1.79
N ARG A 12 24.78 -13.56 -1.34
CA ARG A 12 26.22 -13.79 -1.51
C ARG A 12 26.68 -13.73 -2.98
N LYS A 13 25.78 -14.02 -3.92
CA LYS A 13 26.02 -14.02 -5.37
C LYS A 13 25.84 -12.63 -6.00
N ASP A 14 25.25 -11.67 -5.28
CA ASP A 14 24.94 -10.31 -5.75
C ASP A 14 26.03 -9.27 -5.40
N ARG A 15 27.14 -9.67 -4.77
CA ARG A 15 28.19 -8.73 -4.30
C ARG A 15 28.76 -7.82 -5.38
N THR A 16 28.61 -8.15 -6.66
CA THR A 16 29.18 -7.40 -7.79
C THR A 16 28.15 -6.88 -8.80
N LYS A 17 26.84 -7.06 -8.59
CA LYS A 17 25.84 -6.68 -9.61
C LYS A 17 24.66 -5.88 -9.04
N TRP A 18 24.98 -4.67 -8.62
CA TRP A 18 24.01 -3.57 -8.59
C TRP A 18 23.82 -3.09 -10.03
N ASP A 19 22.67 -3.38 -10.63
CA ASP A 19 22.30 -2.77 -11.90
C ASP A 19 21.55 -1.45 -11.66
N TYR A 20 21.55 -0.58 -12.67
CA TYR A 20 20.88 0.72 -12.62
C TYR A 20 19.37 0.60 -12.34
N ALA A 21 18.72 -0.46 -12.81
CA ALA A 21 17.28 -0.65 -12.62
C ALA A 21 16.94 -0.95 -11.15
N LYS A 22 17.73 -1.78 -10.46
CA LYS A 22 17.60 -2.07 -9.02
C LYS A 22 17.78 -0.81 -8.19
N LEU A 23 18.82 -0.02 -8.49
CA LEU A 23 19.07 1.25 -7.81
C LEU A 23 17.90 2.23 -8.03
N ASN A 24 17.43 2.36 -9.27
CA ASN A 24 16.29 3.23 -9.58
C ASN A 24 15.03 2.82 -8.80
N ASN A 25 14.70 1.53 -8.75
CA ASN A 25 13.54 1.04 -8.01
C ASN A 25 13.65 1.29 -6.49
N ILE A 26 14.87 1.27 -5.92
CA ILE A 26 15.09 1.63 -4.52
C ILE A 26 14.89 3.13 -4.31
N LEU A 27 15.44 3.97 -5.19
CA LEU A 27 15.29 5.43 -5.11
C LEU A 27 13.82 5.84 -5.23
N LEU A 28 13.05 5.19 -6.10
CA LEU A 28 11.60 5.43 -6.23
C LEU A 28 10.85 5.14 -4.91
N LYS A 29 11.26 4.12 -4.14
CA LYS A 29 10.67 3.81 -2.83
C LYS A 29 11.12 4.78 -1.74
N ILE A 30 12.37 5.25 -1.79
CA ILE A 30 12.88 6.26 -0.86
C ILE A 30 12.14 7.57 -1.07
N ASN A 31 11.98 8.01 -2.32
CA ASN A 31 11.31 9.26 -2.65
C ASN A 31 9.88 9.28 -2.08
N THR A 32 9.10 8.21 -2.27
CA THR A 32 7.72 8.14 -1.76
C THR A 32 7.62 8.11 -0.24
N LYS A 33 8.57 7.46 0.45
CA LYS A 33 8.63 7.47 1.94
C LYS A 33 8.97 8.84 2.52
N LEU A 34 9.73 9.63 1.79
CA LEU A 34 10.02 11.04 2.13
C LEU A 34 8.95 12.00 1.58
N ASN A 35 7.76 11.48 1.26
CA ASN A 35 6.60 12.24 0.78
C ASN A 35 6.81 12.92 -0.58
N GLY A 36 7.79 12.47 -1.37
CA GLY A 36 8.03 12.90 -2.75
C GLY A 36 7.11 12.20 -3.76
N ILE A 37 6.93 12.82 -4.92
CA ILE A 37 6.12 12.31 -6.03
C ILE A 37 7.05 11.83 -7.15
N ASN A 38 6.88 10.57 -7.59
CA ASN A 38 7.71 9.99 -8.64
C ASN A 38 7.25 10.40 -10.05
N SER A 39 5.94 10.33 -10.28
CA SER A 39 5.31 10.60 -11.57
C SER A 39 3.90 11.09 -11.33
N ILE A 40 3.37 11.91 -12.24
CA ILE A 40 1.98 12.37 -12.23
C ILE A 40 1.33 11.93 -13.54
N LEU A 41 0.08 11.48 -13.45
CA LEU A 41 -0.74 11.19 -14.60
C LEU A 41 -1.07 12.50 -15.33
N LYS A 42 -0.42 12.72 -16.48
CA LYS A 42 -0.76 13.80 -17.41
C LYS A 42 -1.99 13.39 -18.20
N VAL A 43 -3.17 13.56 -17.63
CA VAL A 43 -4.40 13.24 -18.33
C VAL A 43 -5.28 14.46 -18.38
N HIS A 44 -4.97 15.35 -19.34
CA HIS A 44 -5.76 16.55 -19.54
C HIS A 44 -7.24 16.23 -19.82
N ASP A 45 -7.60 15.08 -20.40
CA ASP A 45 -8.99 14.84 -20.82
C ASP A 45 -9.83 14.01 -19.84
N ILE A 46 -9.25 12.99 -19.19
CA ILE A 46 -9.97 12.13 -18.23
C ILE A 46 -10.06 12.83 -16.87
N ILE A 47 -8.98 13.47 -16.41
CA ILE A 47 -9.00 14.23 -15.15
C ILE A 47 -9.93 15.44 -15.33
N ASN A 48 -9.91 16.15 -16.46
CA ASN A 48 -10.87 17.23 -16.64
C ASN A 48 -12.32 16.74 -16.69
N ARG A 49 -12.65 15.54 -17.18
CA ARG A 49 -14.04 15.06 -17.14
C ARG A 49 -14.56 14.72 -15.73
N PHE A 50 -13.71 14.22 -14.84
CA PHE A 50 -14.12 13.85 -13.47
C PHE A 50 -13.83 14.94 -12.43
N PHE A 51 -12.86 15.81 -12.68
CA PHE A 51 -12.39 16.84 -11.74
C PHE A 51 -12.69 18.28 -12.20
N SER A 52 -13.16 18.51 -13.44
CA SER A 52 -13.70 19.84 -13.77
C SER A 52 -15.01 20.02 -13.01
N HIS A 53 -15.21 21.21 -12.43
CA HIS A 53 -16.40 21.65 -11.68
C HIS A 53 -16.38 21.44 -10.16
N GLY A 54 -15.20 21.48 -9.52
CA GLY A 54 -15.13 21.65 -8.04
C GLY A 54 -15.54 20.41 -7.23
N HIS A 55 -15.67 19.26 -7.87
CA HIS A 55 -15.90 17.98 -7.20
C HIS A 55 -14.60 17.49 -6.55
N ARG A 56 -14.65 17.26 -5.23
CA ARG A 56 -13.55 16.63 -4.48
C ARG A 56 -13.75 15.12 -4.52
N ILE A 57 -12.81 14.39 -5.12
CA ILE A 57 -12.85 12.93 -5.22
C ILE A 57 -11.76 12.36 -4.32
N MET A 58 -12.12 11.32 -3.55
CA MET A 58 -11.17 10.51 -2.78
C MET A 58 -11.17 9.09 -3.33
N TYR A 59 -9.99 8.59 -3.67
CA TYR A 59 -9.80 7.21 -4.12
C TYR A 59 -9.49 6.35 -2.91
N VAL A 60 -10.30 5.31 -2.70
CA VAL A 60 -10.16 4.39 -1.56
C VAL A 60 -9.94 2.97 -2.07
N GLY A 61 -8.95 2.28 -1.49
CA GLY A 61 -8.72 0.86 -1.68
C GLY A 61 -8.81 0.14 -0.34
N ALA A 62 -9.42 -1.05 -0.30
CA ALA A 62 -9.51 -1.88 0.89
C ALA A 62 -9.14 -3.32 0.56
N ASP A 63 -8.35 -3.94 1.43
CA ASP A 63 -7.98 -5.35 1.34
C ASP A 63 -8.17 -6.03 2.71
N LEU A 64 -8.64 -7.28 2.69
CA LEU A 64 -8.75 -8.13 3.86
C LEU A 64 -7.87 -9.36 3.65
N SER A 65 -6.84 -9.50 4.47
CA SER A 65 -5.93 -10.62 4.45
C SER A 65 -6.26 -11.59 5.59
N HIS A 66 -6.66 -12.81 5.22
CA HIS A 66 -6.86 -13.91 6.16
C HIS A 66 -5.54 -14.65 6.45
N PRO A 67 -5.31 -15.10 7.68
CA PRO A 67 -4.16 -15.91 8.01
C PRO A 67 -4.30 -17.32 7.41
N ALA A 68 -3.22 -18.09 7.42
CA ALA A 68 -3.23 -19.45 6.88
C ALA A 68 -4.31 -20.32 7.57
N PRO A 69 -4.93 -21.29 6.87
CA PRO A 69 -5.96 -22.14 7.45
C PRO A 69 -5.52 -22.90 8.72
N SER A 70 -4.21 -23.19 8.85
CA SER A 70 -3.61 -23.88 9.99
C SER A 70 -3.33 -22.98 11.20
N SER A 71 -3.36 -21.65 11.04
CA SER A 71 -3.17 -20.68 12.13
C SER A 71 -4.50 -20.37 12.81
N GLY A 72 -4.95 -21.27 13.68
CA GLY A 72 -6.32 -21.30 14.21
C GLY A 72 -6.81 -20.02 14.91
N SER A 73 -5.94 -19.27 15.59
CA SER A 73 -6.32 -18.11 16.41
C SER A 73 -5.83 -16.75 15.88
N GLN A 74 -5.19 -16.69 14.71
CA GLN A 74 -4.74 -15.40 14.19
C GLN A 74 -5.95 -14.60 13.69
N PRO A 75 -6.06 -13.30 14.03
CA PRO A 75 -7.11 -12.45 13.48
C PRO A 75 -6.85 -12.17 12.01
N SER A 76 -7.89 -11.79 11.28
CA SER A 76 -7.72 -11.26 9.93
C SER A 76 -7.28 -9.80 10.00
N ILE A 77 -6.54 -9.32 9.01
CA ILE A 77 -6.07 -7.93 8.97
C ILE A 77 -6.78 -7.22 7.82
N VAL A 78 -7.44 -6.10 8.15
CA VAL A 78 -8.01 -5.18 7.17
C VAL A 78 -7.04 -4.03 6.98
N ALA A 79 -6.71 -3.73 5.73
CA ALA A 79 -5.94 -2.54 5.37
C ALA A 79 -6.79 -1.65 4.44
N VAL A 80 -6.93 -0.39 4.80
CA VAL A 80 -7.61 0.62 3.99
C VAL A 80 -6.61 1.71 3.61
N VAL A 81 -6.60 2.12 2.35
CA VAL A 81 -5.81 3.24 1.85
C VAL A 81 -6.72 4.27 1.20
N ALA A 82 -6.40 5.56 1.36
CA ALA A 82 -7.19 6.65 0.80
C ALA A 82 -6.28 7.76 0.24
N SER A 83 -6.64 8.31 -0.92
CA SER A 83 -5.89 9.41 -1.55
C SER A 83 -5.97 10.68 -0.71
N ALA A 84 -4.86 11.43 -0.69
CA ALA A 84 -4.67 12.63 0.12
C ALA A 84 -4.50 13.89 -0.73
N ASP A 85 -4.66 13.77 -2.03
CA ASP A 85 -4.44 14.80 -3.04
C ASP A 85 -5.47 14.67 -4.18
N ASP A 86 -5.68 15.79 -4.89
CA ASP A 86 -6.57 15.84 -6.05
C ASP A 86 -5.97 15.06 -7.24
N VAL A 87 -4.65 14.94 -7.28
CA VAL A 87 -3.94 14.10 -8.24
C VAL A 87 -3.51 12.84 -7.49
N PRO A 88 -4.17 11.68 -7.67
CA PRO A 88 -4.11 10.54 -6.75
C PRO A 88 -2.72 9.87 -6.69
N ASN A 89 -1.79 10.46 -5.94
CA ASN A 89 -0.40 10.03 -5.81
C ASN A 89 -0.05 9.68 -4.38
N ARG A 90 -0.48 10.50 -3.43
CA ARG A 90 -0.24 10.28 -2.01
C ARG A 90 -1.43 9.58 -1.38
N TYR A 91 -1.15 8.52 -0.63
CA TYR A 91 -2.16 7.75 0.07
C TYR A 91 -1.84 7.65 1.56
N PHE A 92 -2.85 7.85 2.39
CA PHE A 92 -2.82 7.47 3.80
C PHE A 92 -3.32 6.04 3.96
N LYS A 93 -2.95 5.41 5.08
CA LYS A 93 -3.29 4.02 5.38
C LYS A 93 -3.82 3.89 6.79
N GLU A 94 -4.82 3.06 6.98
CA GLU A 94 -5.33 2.61 8.26
C GLU A 94 -5.39 1.08 8.28
N ILE A 95 -5.03 0.48 9.41
CA ILE A 95 -4.94 -0.98 9.56
C ILE A 95 -5.72 -1.39 10.79
N TYR A 96 -6.59 -2.38 10.63
CA TYR A 96 -7.45 -2.90 11.69
C TYR A 96 -7.30 -4.41 11.82
N GLN A 97 -7.38 -4.90 13.06
CA GLN A 97 -7.52 -6.33 13.33
C GLN A 97 -9.00 -6.69 13.40
N GLN A 98 -9.39 -7.69 12.63
CA GLN A 98 -10.74 -8.24 12.65
C GLN A 98 -10.73 -9.58 13.38
N GLN A 99 -11.39 -9.60 14.55
CA GLN A 99 -11.59 -10.82 15.31
C GLN A 99 -12.65 -11.69 14.62
N ARG A 100 -12.44 -13.01 14.65
CA ARG A 100 -13.46 -13.97 14.21
C ARG A 100 -14.52 -14.06 15.32
N PRO A 101 -15.83 -13.96 14.99
CA PRO A 101 -16.88 -14.14 15.98
C PRO A 101 -16.75 -15.50 16.69
N ALA A 102 -16.92 -15.52 18.01
CA ALA A 102 -16.78 -16.73 18.83
C ALA A 102 -17.74 -17.87 18.42
N SER A 103 -18.82 -17.56 17.71
CA SER A 103 -19.82 -18.53 17.24
C SER A 103 -19.35 -19.41 16.06
N ALA A 104 -18.23 -19.09 15.42
CA ALA A 104 -17.69 -19.88 14.30
C ALA A 104 -16.74 -21.01 14.72
N ALA A 105 -16.46 -21.15 16.03
CA ALA A 105 -15.58 -22.20 16.57
C ALA A 105 -16.34 -23.49 16.98
N GLY A 106 -17.64 -23.58 16.69
CA GLY A 106 -18.54 -24.61 17.23
C GLY A 106 -19.23 -25.54 16.23
N GLU A 107 -18.88 -25.54 14.95
CA GLU A 107 -19.45 -26.50 13.98
C GLU A 107 -18.35 -27.13 13.12
N SER A 108 -17.70 -28.15 13.69
CA SER A 108 -17.12 -29.25 12.92
C SER A 108 -18.04 -30.46 13.09
N ARG A 109 -18.89 -30.71 12.08
CA ARG A 109 -19.46 -32.03 11.81
C ARG A 109 -18.63 -32.71 10.73
#